data_AF-A0A8J5KQV9-F1
#
_entry.id   AF-A0A8J5KQV9-F1
#
_cell.length_a   1.000
_cell.length_b   1.000
_cell.length_c   1.000
_cell.angle_alpha   90.00
_cell.angle_beta   90.00
_cell.angle_gamma   90.00
#
_symmetry.space_group_name_H-M   'P 1'
#
loop_
_entity.id
_entity.type
_entity.pdbx_description
1 polymer ?
#
loop_
_entity_poly.entity_id
_entity_poly.type
_entity_poly.pdbx_seq_one_letter_code
_entity_poly.pdbx_strand_id
1 'polypeptide(L)'
;MAKFNVVVKNRRAKTQDLKRNLHGDPNTRKLKVQKPPVSISGKRKRKIFKKWRRDQKEAMEKGLITMEDVEMAVAEGSSEVKREKSKVKFELKKSPKLKLKGKSKRKPSNSPSLPAPVDAMVE
;
A
#
# COMPACT_ATOMS: atom_id res chain seq x y z
N MET A 1 10.22 -21.53 -29.75
CA MET A 1 10.01 -20.49 -28.71
C MET A 1 9.69 -19.10 -29.25
N ALA A 2 10.20 -18.68 -30.42
CA ALA A 2 10.00 -17.32 -30.95
C ALA A 2 8.52 -16.97 -31.27
N LYS A 3 7.75 -17.91 -31.83
CA LYS A 3 6.36 -17.68 -32.26
C LYS A 3 5.41 -17.29 -31.11
N PHE A 4 5.53 -17.96 -29.96
CA PHE A 4 4.74 -17.66 -28.77
C PHE A 4 5.08 -16.27 -28.18
N ASN A 5 6.37 -15.91 -28.16
CA ASN A 5 6.81 -14.62 -27.67
C ASN A 5 6.25 -13.46 -28.50
N VAL A 6 6.13 -13.64 -29.83
CA VAL A 6 5.50 -12.65 -30.72
C VAL A 6 4.03 -12.46 -30.36
N VAL A 7 3.29 -13.55 -30.17
CA VAL A 7 1.87 -13.49 -29.77
C VAL A 7 1.69 -12.79 -28.42
N VAL A 8 2.55 -13.09 -27.44
CA VAL A 8 2.51 -12.46 -26.12
C VAL A 8 2.86 -10.97 -26.20
N LYS A 9 3.86 -10.58 -26.99
CA LYS A 9 4.21 -9.17 -27.23
C LYS A 9 3.04 -8.40 -27.85
N ASN A 10 2.41 -8.98 -28.87
CA ASN A 10 1.26 -8.37 -29.54
C ASN A 10 0.08 -8.21 -28.58
N ARG A 11 -0.19 -9.21 -27.76
CA ARG A 11 -1.23 -9.12 -26.72
C ARG A 11 -0.92 -8.02 -25.70
N ARG A 12 0.33 -7.90 -25.24
CA ARG A 12 0.77 -6.84 -24.31
C ARG A 12 0.60 -5.45 -24.92
N ALA A 13 0.95 -5.27 -26.19
CA ALA A 13 0.75 -4.02 -26.91
C ALA A 13 -0.73 -3.63 -26.98
N LYS A 14 -1.59 -4.55 -27.43
CA LYS A 14 -3.06 -4.33 -27.48
C LYS A 14 -3.63 -3.91 -26.13
N THR A 15 -3.25 -4.60 -25.05
CA THR A 15 -3.69 -4.23 -23.70
C THR A 15 -3.19 -2.84 -23.28
N GLN A 16 -1.97 -2.45 -23.68
CA GLN A 16 -1.44 -1.13 -23.37
C GLN A 16 -2.20 -0.03 -24.12
N ASP A 17 -2.56 -0.27 -25.38
CA ASP A 17 -3.32 0.69 -26.19
C ASP A 17 -4.75 0.86 -25.67
N LEU A 18 -5.40 -0.22 -25.24
CA LEU A 18 -6.68 -0.14 -24.55
C LEU A 18 -6.60 0.72 -23.29
N LYS A 19 -5.54 0.56 -22.48
CA LYS A 19 -5.33 1.40 -21.29
C LYS A 19 -5.13 2.86 -21.66
N ARG A 20 -4.35 3.15 -22.71
CA ARG A 20 -4.13 4.51 -23.22
C ARG A 20 -5.42 5.16 -23.71
N ASN A 21 -6.29 4.41 -24.36
CA ASN A 21 -7.57 4.92 -24.86
C ASN A 21 -8.57 5.19 -23.71
N LEU A 22 -8.60 4.34 -22.69
CA LEU A 22 -9.54 4.46 -21.58
C LEU A 22 -9.08 5.45 -20.49
N HIS A 23 -7.78 5.53 -20.22
CA HIS A 23 -7.23 6.26 -19.08
C HIS A 23 -6.12 7.25 -19.44
N GLY A 24 -5.73 7.32 -20.72
CA GLY A 24 -4.71 8.27 -21.17
C GLY A 24 -5.26 9.68 -21.31
N ASP A 25 -4.37 10.65 -21.41
CA ASP A 25 -4.74 12.02 -21.72
C ASP A 25 -5.37 12.11 -23.12
N PRO A 26 -6.44 12.91 -23.31
CA PRO A 26 -7.15 12.97 -24.60
C PRO A 26 -6.25 13.47 -25.75
N ASN A 27 -5.34 14.40 -25.46
CA ASN A 27 -4.45 14.98 -26.47
C ASN A 27 -3.20 14.14 -26.74
N THR A 28 -2.62 13.50 -25.73
CA THR A 28 -1.33 12.79 -25.87
C THR A 28 -1.47 11.27 -25.94
N ARG A 29 -2.63 10.73 -25.55
CA ARG A 29 -2.92 9.30 -25.35
C ARG A 29 -1.91 8.59 -24.44
N LYS A 30 -1.11 9.33 -23.67
CA LYS A 30 -0.16 8.77 -22.71
C LYS A 30 -0.89 8.54 -21.40
N LEU A 31 -0.55 7.43 -20.73
CA LEU A 31 -1.03 7.17 -19.37
C LEU A 31 -0.36 8.14 -18.40
N LYS A 32 -1.14 8.75 -17.50
CA LYS A 32 -0.59 9.58 -16.43
C LYS A 32 0.25 8.73 -15.49
N VAL A 33 1.52 9.11 -15.32
CA VAL A 33 2.41 8.49 -14.33
C VAL A 33 2.12 9.14 -12.98
N GLN A 34 1.37 8.44 -12.14
CA GLN A 34 1.15 8.88 -10.76
C GLN A 34 2.45 8.74 -9.97
N LYS A 35 3.03 9.88 -9.59
CA LYS A 35 4.17 9.90 -8.70
C LYS A 35 3.70 9.40 -7.32
N PRO A 36 4.41 8.46 -6.69
CA PRO A 36 4.06 8.05 -5.34
C PRO A 36 4.12 9.26 -4.41
N PRO A 37 3.23 9.36 -3.41
CA PRO A 37 3.31 10.44 -2.44
C PRO A 37 4.67 10.41 -1.76
N VAL A 38 5.42 11.51 -1.88
CA VAL A 38 6.74 11.61 -1.26
C VAL A 38 6.56 11.71 0.25
N SER A 39 7.15 10.79 0.99
CA SER A 39 7.09 10.82 2.45
C SER A 39 7.87 12.04 2.96
N ILE A 40 7.16 12.95 3.64
CA ILE A 40 7.76 14.14 4.25
C ILE A 40 8.27 13.78 5.64
N SER A 41 9.59 13.95 5.87
CA SER A 41 10.20 13.81 7.21
C SER A 41 9.50 14.69 8.24
N GLY A 42 9.42 14.23 9.49
CA GLY A 42 8.83 14.99 10.61
C GLY A 42 9.46 16.37 10.79
N LYS A 43 10.78 16.50 10.56
CA LYS A 43 11.47 17.81 10.59
C LYS A 43 10.95 18.75 9.49
N ARG A 44 10.73 18.23 8.28
CA ARG A 44 10.19 18.99 7.16
C ARG A 44 8.73 19.37 7.39
N LYS A 45 7.91 18.47 7.95
CA LYS A 45 6.54 18.80 8.39
C LYS A 45 6.54 19.95 9.40
N ARG A 46 7.37 19.86 10.45
CA ARG A 46 7.51 20.93 11.46
C ARG A 46 7.94 22.26 10.85
N LYS A 47 8.87 22.26 9.88
CA LYS A 47 9.28 23.47 9.16
C LYS A 47 8.15 24.08 8.33
N ILE A 48 7.40 23.26 7.61
CA ILE A 48 6.23 23.70 6.82
C ILE A 48 5.19 24.32 7.75
N PHE A 49 4.84 23.67 8.87
CA PHE A 49 3.91 24.23 9.84
C PHE A 49 4.39 25.52 10.49
N LYS A 50 5.70 25.64 10.77
CA LYS A 50 6.28 26.90 11.28
C LYS A 50 6.23 28.01 10.23
N LYS A 51 6.54 27.72 8.97
CA LYS A 51 6.43 28.68 7.87
C LYS A 51 4.98 29.13 7.72
N TRP A 52 4.05 28.19 7.64
CA TRP A 52 2.63 28.47 7.53
C TRP A 52 2.11 29.36 8.65
N ARG A 53 2.47 29.10 9.91
CA ARG A 53 2.09 29.98 11.04
C ARG A 53 2.67 31.40 10.93
N ARG A 54 3.87 31.56 10.38
CA ARG A 54 4.44 32.89 10.13
C ARG A 54 3.71 33.60 9.01
N ASP A 55 3.47 32.91 7.89
CA ASP A 55 2.74 33.46 6.75
C ASP A 55 1.33 33.91 7.18
N GLN A 56 0.64 33.14 8.03
CA GLN A 56 -0.67 33.51 8.60
C GLN A 56 -0.59 34.75 9.50
N LYS A 57 0.43 34.84 10.38
CA LYS A 57 0.64 36.02 11.24
C LYS A 57 0.93 37.27 10.42
N GLU A 58 1.77 37.15 9.38
CA GLU A 58 2.06 38.25 8.45
C GLU A 58 0.81 38.67 7.65
N ALA A 59 -0.04 37.71 7.27
CA ALA A 59 -1.29 38.02 6.60
C ALA A 59 -2.29 38.75 7.52
N MET A 60 -2.35 38.38 8.81
CA MET A 60 -3.13 39.12 9.82
C MET A 60 -2.57 40.54 10.02
N GLU A 61 -1.25 40.70 10.13
CA GLU A 61 -0.61 42.02 10.29
C GLU A 61 -0.84 42.93 9.07
N LYS A 62 -0.90 42.35 7.87
CA LYS A 62 -1.22 43.06 6.62
C LYS A 62 -2.73 43.30 6.44
N GLY A 63 -3.58 42.85 7.37
CA GLY A 63 -5.03 42.97 7.29
C GLY A 63 -5.68 42.09 6.21
N LEU A 64 -4.94 41.12 5.67
CA LEU A 64 -5.43 40.18 4.63
C LEU A 64 -6.31 39.07 5.22
N ILE A 65 -6.17 38.80 6.53
CA ILE A 65 -7.00 37.87 7.29
C ILE A 65 -7.59 38.66 8.45
N THR A 66 -8.91 38.77 8.47
CA THR A 66 -9.66 39.39 9.56
C THR A 66 -10.11 38.33 10.57
N MET A 67 -10.47 38.75 11.78
CA MET A 67 -11.02 37.82 12.79
C MET A 67 -12.30 37.13 12.29
N GLU A 68 -13.09 37.80 11.45
CA GLU A 68 -14.30 37.26 10.82
C GLU A 68 -13.99 36.09 9.87
N ASP A 69 -12.92 36.18 9.08
CA ASP A 69 -12.47 35.09 8.21
C ASP A 69 -12.08 33.84 9.02
N VAL A 70 -11.50 34.05 10.21
CA VAL A 70 -11.13 32.96 11.13
C VAL A 70 -12.38 32.30 11.71
N GLU A 71 -13.38 33.08 12.12
CA GLU A 71 -14.65 32.58 12.65
C GLU A 71 -15.41 31.76 11.59
N MET A 72 -15.45 32.25 10.35
CA MET A 72 -16.08 31.56 9.22
C MET A 72 -15.39 30.23 8.92
N ALA A 73 -14.05 30.19 8.89
CA ALA A 73 -13.29 28.97 8.67
C ALA A 73 -13.48 27.92 9.79
N VAL A 74 -13.62 28.36 11.05
CA VAL A 74 -13.88 27.46 12.19
C VAL A 74 -15.29 26.88 12.12
N ALA A 75 -16.28 27.70 11.74
CA ALA A 75 -17.65 27.24 11.55
C ALA A 75 -17.74 26.14 10.48
N GLU A 76 -17.11 26.35 9.32
CA GLU A 76 -17.06 25.38 8.23
C GLU A 76 -16.28 24.11 8.61
N GLY A 77 -15.12 24.25 9.25
CA GLY A 77 -14.29 23.11 9.66
C GLY A 77 -14.97 22.18 10.69
N SER A 78 -15.84 22.72 11.54
CA SER A 78 -16.62 21.93 12.50
C SER A 78 -17.72 21.07 11.83
N SER A 79 -18.19 21.49 10.66
CA SER A 79 -19.26 20.81 9.92
C SER A 79 -18.76 19.56 9.18
N GLU A 80 -17.49 19.51 8.78
CA GLU A 80 -16.94 18.41 7.97
C GLU A 80 -16.49 17.18 8.79
N VAL A 81 -16.12 17.37 10.06
CA VAL A 81 -15.60 16.28 10.94
C VAL A 81 -16.69 15.25 11.30
N LYS A 82 -17.97 15.59 11.09
CA LYS A 82 -19.13 14.71 11.35
C LYS A 82 -19.47 13.77 10.18
N ARG A 83 -18.68 13.72 9.10
CA ARG A 83 -18.84 12.67 8.08
C ARG A 83 -18.23 11.37 8.62
N GLU A 84 -19.10 10.59 9.23
CA GLU A 84 -18.85 9.33 9.92
C GLU A 84 -17.82 8.45 9.19
N LYS A 85 -16.76 8.08 9.90
CA LYS A 85 -15.84 7.02 9.48
C LYS A 85 -16.62 5.72 9.43
N SER A 86 -17.12 5.34 8.26
CA SER A 86 -17.81 4.07 8.08
C SER A 86 -16.86 2.93 8.50
N LYS A 87 -17.30 2.13 9.47
CA LYS A 87 -16.55 0.95 9.93
C LYS A 87 -16.59 -0.10 8.81
N VAL A 88 -15.59 -0.09 7.93
CA VAL A 88 -15.44 -1.13 6.91
C VAL A 88 -15.13 -2.45 7.60
N LYS A 89 -16.13 -3.32 7.71
CA LYS A 89 -15.96 -4.71 8.15
C LYS A 89 -15.33 -5.47 6.99
N PHE A 90 -14.08 -5.88 7.15
CA PHE A 90 -13.42 -6.76 6.19
C PHE A 90 -13.58 -8.21 6.66
N GLU A 91 -14.24 -9.03 5.85
CA GLU A 91 -14.37 -10.46 6.11
C GLU A 91 -13.13 -11.18 5.56
N LEU A 92 -12.23 -11.62 6.45
CA LEU A 92 -11.12 -12.48 6.03
C LEU A 92 -11.65 -13.91 5.85
N LYS A 93 -11.54 -14.43 4.63
CA LYS A 93 -11.67 -15.86 4.41
C LYS A 93 -10.50 -16.57 5.09
N LYS A 94 -10.81 -17.50 6.00
CA LYS A 94 -9.83 -18.32 6.72
C LYS A 94 -8.95 -19.05 5.68
N SER A 95 -7.66 -18.71 5.64
CA SER A 95 -6.72 -19.38 4.73
C SER A 95 -6.48 -20.83 5.17
N PRO A 96 -6.34 -21.79 4.23
CA PRO A 96 -5.97 -23.16 4.58
C PRO A 96 -4.58 -23.18 5.21
N LYS A 97 -4.47 -23.80 6.40
CA LYS A 97 -3.19 -23.98 7.11
C LYS A 97 -2.24 -24.77 6.19
N LEU A 98 -1.17 -24.12 5.73
CA LEU A 98 -0.10 -24.81 5.00
C LEU A 98 0.56 -25.82 5.93
N LYS A 99 0.39 -27.11 5.65
CA LYS A 99 1.18 -28.16 6.31
C LYS A 99 2.61 -28.07 5.79
N LEU A 100 3.54 -27.64 6.64
CA LEU A 100 4.96 -27.69 6.36
C LEU A 100 5.36 -29.16 6.14
N LYS A 101 5.63 -29.56 4.90
CA LYS A 101 6.31 -30.82 4.60
C LYS A 101 7.71 -30.73 5.21
N GLY A 102 7.97 -31.62 6.16
CA GLY A 102 9.25 -31.74 6.86
C GLY A 102 10.43 -31.82 5.89
N LYS A 103 11.54 -31.19 6.28
CA LYS A 103 12.79 -31.15 5.52
C LYS A 103 13.31 -32.57 5.30
N SER A 104 13.23 -33.05 4.06
CA SER A 104 14.02 -34.20 3.61
C SER A 104 15.47 -33.74 3.41
N LYS A 105 16.32 -34.06 4.38
CA LYS A 105 17.76 -34.21 4.16
C LYS A 105 18.23 -35.44 4.93
N ARG A 106 18.50 -36.50 4.15
CA ARG A 106 19.67 -37.41 4.21
C ARG A 106 19.25 -38.83 3.78
N LYS A 107 19.87 -39.34 2.71
CA LYS A 107 20.02 -40.78 2.49
C LYS A 107 20.91 -41.34 3.61
N PRO A 108 20.70 -42.59 4.04
CA PRO A 108 21.76 -43.57 3.80
C PRO A 108 21.25 -44.96 3.35
N SER A 109 22.24 -45.79 3.07
CA SER A 109 22.34 -47.09 2.41
C SER A 109 21.56 -48.28 2.98
N ASN A 110 21.09 -49.13 2.05
CA ASN A 110 21.09 -50.61 1.98
C ASN A 110 20.85 -51.50 3.25
N SER A 111 19.68 -52.16 3.25
CA SER A 111 19.30 -53.53 3.74
C SER A 111 19.51 -53.94 5.23
N PRO A 112 19.01 -55.13 5.70
CA PRO A 112 17.65 -55.36 6.23
C PRO A 112 17.57 -55.81 7.72
N SER A 113 16.33 -55.84 8.24
CA SER A 113 15.77 -56.12 9.59
C SER A 113 16.46 -57.09 10.58
N LEU A 114 16.35 -56.80 11.90
CA LEU A 114 15.70 -57.58 13.01
C LEU A 114 16.08 -56.98 14.41
N PRO A 115 15.55 -57.44 15.58
CA PRO A 115 14.50 -56.80 16.39
C PRO A 115 15.00 -56.16 17.71
N ALA A 116 14.11 -55.39 18.35
CA ALA A 116 14.35 -54.59 19.56
C ALA A 116 14.79 -55.37 20.82
N PRO A 117 15.51 -54.72 21.76
CA PRO A 117 15.45 -55.06 23.17
C PRO A 117 14.63 -54.05 23.97
N VAL A 118 13.93 -54.63 24.93
CA VAL A 118 13.00 -54.13 25.94
C VAL A 118 13.68 -53.30 27.04
N ASP A 119 12.90 -52.34 27.54
CA ASP A 119 12.67 -51.96 28.94
C ASP A 119 13.82 -51.44 29.83
N ALA A 120 13.61 -50.23 30.36
CA ALA A 120 14.11 -49.77 31.65
C ALA A 120 13.24 -48.60 32.13
N MET A 121 12.18 -48.93 32.87
CA MET A 121 11.50 -48.04 33.79
C MET A 121 12.44 -47.53 34.90
N VAL A 122 12.02 -46.44 35.55
CA VAL A 122 12.35 -45.97 36.92
C VAL A 122 13.24 -44.71 37.01
N GLU A 123 12.57 -43.65 37.47
CA GLU A 123 12.96 -42.39 38.15
C GLU A 123 13.92 -41.40 37.48
#